data_AF-A0A225DUG3-F1
#
_entry.id   AF-A0A225DUG3-F1
#
_cell.length_a   1.000
_cell.length_b   1.000
_cell.length_c   1.000
_cell.angle_alpha   90.00
_cell.angle_beta   90.00
_cell.angle_gamma   90.00
#
_symmetry.space_group_name_H-M   'P 1'
#
loop_
_entity.id
_entity.type
_entity.pdbx_description
1 polymer ?
#
loop_
_entity_poly.entity_id
_entity_poly.type
_entity_poly.pdbx_seq_one_letter_code
_entity_poly.pdbx_strand_id
1 'polypeptide(L)'
;MSSSPQASVEDIRRGVIKAECEFDHLFFTRYFFKHRQGIKFRLNWHHFLIADAIQRVIDGQCENLVINVAPGSSKTENAVISFIARGLALNPNARFLHITSGDDLALLNSQTARDIVQSDEYQELWPLKVADDAKAKKRWNVLVDGKKAGGVYAVSLGGQITGFRAGHMAPGFQGAIILDDIIKADDAYSPAAIKATNRKLLSTVKSRKANPATPVVLIMQRVGENDPTGSSRAETCPANGSS
;
A
#
# COMPACT_ATOMS: atom_id res chain seq x y z
N MET A 1 -15.17 36.19 -32.42
CA MET A 1 -13.95 35.47 -31.98
C MET A 1 -14.27 34.84 -30.63
N SER A 2 -14.46 33.52 -30.61
CA SER A 2 -14.69 32.79 -29.36
C SER A 2 -13.34 32.60 -28.68
N SER A 3 -13.09 33.34 -27.59
CA SER A 3 -11.91 33.13 -26.75
C SER A 3 -12.09 31.80 -26.02
N SER A 4 -11.25 30.81 -26.33
CA SER A 4 -11.18 29.57 -25.56
C SER A 4 -10.97 29.89 -24.08
N PRO A 5 -11.71 29.27 -23.15
CA PRO A 5 -11.50 29.51 -21.73
C PRO A 5 -10.08 29.12 -21.34
N GLN A 6 -9.29 30.08 -20.86
CA GLN A 6 -7.98 29.82 -20.26
C GLN A 6 -8.18 29.21 -18.88
N ALA A 7 -7.49 28.11 -18.60
CA ALA A 7 -7.47 27.49 -17.28
C ALA A 7 -6.94 28.48 -16.24
N SER A 8 -7.55 28.53 -15.06
CA SER A 8 -7.07 29.38 -13.97
C SER A 8 -5.74 28.85 -13.43
N VAL A 9 -4.99 29.70 -12.70
CA VAL A 9 -3.76 29.28 -12.01
C VAL A 9 -4.04 28.13 -11.02
N GLU A 10 -5.22 28.15 -10.39
CA GLU A 10 -5.68 27.10 -9.47
C GLU A 10 -5.87 25.76 -10.20
N ASP A 11 -6.50 25.79 -11.38
CA ASP A 11 -6.72 24.60 -12.22
C ASP A 11 -5.39 23.98 -12.67
N ILE A 12 -4.44 24.84 -13.07
CA ILE A 12 -3.09 24.41 -13.46
C ILE A 12 -2.39 23.75 -12.25
N ARG A 13 -2.44 24.38 -11.08
CA ARG A 13 -1.82 23.85 -9.86
C ARG A 13 -2.41 22.48 -9.48
N ARG A 14 -3.73 22.35 -9.53
CA ARG A 14 -4.43 21.09 -9.28
C ARG A 14 -4.02 20.01 -10.28
N GLY A 15 -3.94 20.36 -11.57
CA GLY A 15 -3.48 19.47 -12.63
C GLY A 15 -2.05 18.96 -12.39
N VAL A 16 -1.12 19.83 -11.99
CA VAL A 16 0.26 19.45 -11.64
C VAL A 16 0.28 18.51 -10.44
N ILE A 17 -0.43 18.83 -9.36
CA ILE A 17 -0.48 17.98 -8.17
C ILE A 17 -1.04 16.60 -8.51
N LYS A 18 -2.11 16.54 -9.30
CA LYS A 18 -2.71 15.28 -9.76
C LYS A 18 -1.69 14.46 -10.54
N ALA A 19 -1.01 15.06 -11.52
CA ALA A 19 -0.01 14.39 -12.34
C ALA A 19 1.17 13.87 -11.52
N GLU A 20 1.70 14.67 -10.60
CA GLU A 20 2.79 14.27 -9.69
C GLU A 20 2.36 13.10 -8.79
N CYS A 21 1.15 13.15 -8.24
CA CYS A 21 0.58 12.04 -7.47
C CYS A 21 0.37 10.78 -8.31
N GLU A 22 -0.03 10.91 -9.57
CA GLU A 22 -0.23 9.78 -10.49
C GLU A 22 1.11 9.18 -10.94
N PHE A 23 2.18 9.97 -11.01
CA PHE A 23 3.50 9.52 -11.48
C PHE A 23 4.43 9.05 -10.36
N ASP A 24 4.50 9.78 -9.24
CA ASP A 24 5.44 9.53 -8.14
C ASP A 24 4.71 9.06 -6.86
N HIS A 25 4.96 7.80 -6.51
CA HIS A 25 4.42 7.20 -5.28
C HIS A 25 4.85 7.93 -4.01
N LEU A 26 6.12 8.37 -3.93
CA LEU A 26 6.63 9.10 -2.78
C LEU A 26 6.03 10.50 -2.69
N PHE A 27 5.80 11.16 -3.83
CA PHE A 27 5.08 12.43 -3.86
C PHE A 27 3.67 12.26 -3.27
N PHE A 28 2.91 11.27 -3.75
CA PHE A 28 1.58 10.94 -3.22
C PHE A 28 1.61 10.73 -1.70
N THR A 29 2.54 9.89 -1.21
CA THR A 29 2.68 9.63 0.23
C THR A 29 2.94 10.92 1.01
N ARG A 30 3.88 11.76 0.56
CA ARG A 30 4.22 13.01 1.26
C ARG A 30 3.07 14.00 1.25
N TYR A 31 2.34 14.09 0.14
CA TYR A 31 1.22 15.01 -0.04
C TYR A 31 0.11 14.69 0.97
N PHE A 32 -0.40 13.46 0.94
CA PHE A 32 -1.50 13.05 1.82
C PHE A 32 -1.08 12.89 3.28
N PHE A 33 0.17 12.52 3.55
CA PHE A 33 0.69 12.54 4.92
C PHE A 33 0.65 13.95 5.51
N LYS A 34 1.07 14.96 4.74
CA LYS A 34 1.07 16.36 5.21
C LYS A 34 -0.35 16.85 5.51
N HIS A 35 -1.32 16.51 4.65
CA HIS A 35 -2.71 16.93 4.85
C HIS A 35 -3.34 16.24 6.06
N ARG A 36 -3.14 14.92 6.19
CA ARG A 36 -3.70 14.15 7.31
C ARG A 36 -3.07 14.48 8.65
N GLN A 37 -1.74 14.69 8.71
CA GLN A 37 -1.00 14.83 9.96
C GLN A 37 -0.65 16.29 10.31
N GLY A 38 -0.86 17.24 9.39
CA GLY A 38 -0.48 18.65 9.57
C GLY A 38 1.04 18.91 9.62
N ILE A 39 1.87 17.88 9.46
CA ILE A 39 3.32 17.95 9.54
C ILE A 39 3.99 17.39 8.29
N LYS A 40 5.20 17.88 7.96
CA LYS A 40 5.96 17.39 6.81
C LYS A 40 6.45 15.96 7.06
N PHE A 41 6.27 15.08 6.08
CA PHE A 41 6.87 13.75 6.07
C PHE A 41 8.40 13.87 6.05
N ARG A 42 9.06 13.31 7.06
CA ARG A 42 10.53 13.33 7.16
C ARG A 42 11.11 12.25 6.25
N LEU A 43 11.79 12.68 5.19
CA LEU A 43 12.39 11.78 4.21
C LEU A 43 13.71 11.18 4.71
N ASN A 44 13.99 10.00 4.19
CA ASN A 44 15.22 9.25 4.39
C ASN A 44 15.42 8.35 3.15
N TRP A 45 16.65 7.89 2.91
CA TRP A 45 17.04 7.20 1.67
C TRP A 45 16.15 5.97 1.36
N HIS A 46 15.75 5.22 2.39
CA HIS A 46 14.95 4.00 2.22
C HIS A 46 13.55 4.28 1.69
N HIS A 47 12.99 5.48 1.93
CA HIS A 47 11.67 5.83 1.40
C HIS A 47 11.65 5.90 -0.14
N PHE A 48 12.77 6.32 -0.75
CA PHE A 48 12.90 6.36 -2.21
C PHE A 48 12.92 4.93 -2.78
N LEU A 49 13.64 4.01 -2.14
CA LEU A 49 13.69 2.61 -2.58
C LEU A 49 12.35 1.89 -2.43
N ILE A 50 11.63 2.13 -1.32
CA ILE A 50 10.28 1.57 -1.13
C ILE A 50 9.35 2.11 -2.22
N ALA A 51 9.38 3.42 -2.48
CA ALA A 51 8.51 4.03 -3.48
C ALA A 51 8.79 3.53 -4.89
N ASP A 52 10.06 3.42 -5.29
CA ASP A 52 10.47 2.82 -6.57
C ASP A 52 9.98 1.36 -6.70
N ALA A 53 10.16 0.56 -5.65
CA ALA A 53 9.71 -0.82 -5.64
C ALA A 53 8.18 -0.94 -5.79
N ILE A 54 7.41 -0.07 -5.11
CA ILE A 54 5.95 -0.01 -5.27
C ILE A 54 5.56 0.49 -6.66
N GLN A 55 6.29 1.44 -7.25
CA GLN A 55 6.04 1.91 -8.61
C GLN A 55 6.21 0.77 -9.62
N ARG A 56 7.28 -0.04 -9.49
CA ARG A 56 7.48 -1.23 -10.32
C ARG A 56 6.35 -2.27 -10.20
N VAL A 57 5.69 -2.35 -9.04
CA VAL A 57 4.49 -3.20 -8.86
C VAL A 57 3.30 -2.64 -9.66
N ILE A 58 3.08 -1.33 -9.59
CA ILE A 58 2.01 -0.65 -10.33
C ILE A 58 2.24 -0.74 -11.84
N ASP A 59 3.48 -0.62 -12.28
CA ASP A 59 3.86 -0.73 -13.70
C ASP A 59 3.81 -2.16 -14.24
N GLY A 60 3.50 -3.15 -13.38
CA GLY A 60 3.45 -4.57 -13.75
C GLY A 60 4.83 -5.21 -13.97
N GLN A 61 5.90 -4.53 -13.54
CA GLN A 61 7.28 -5.03 -13.65
C GLN A 61 7.69 -5.93 -12.47
N CYS A 62 6.88 -5.96 -11.40
CA CYS A 62 7.10 -6.78 -10.22
C CYS A 62 5.78 -7.36 -9.69
N GLU A 63 5.61 -8.68 -9.80
CA GLU A 63 4.42 -9.37 -9.29
C GLU A 63 4.57 -9.88 -7.85
N ASN A 64 5.80 -10.09 -7.38
CA ASN A 64 6.07 -10.57 -6.03
C ASN A 64 7.18 -9.70 -5.44
N LEU A 65 6.80 -8.80 -4.55
CA LEU A 65 7.70 -7.86 -3.91
C LEU A 65 7.86 -8.22 -2.42
N VAL A 66 9.10 -8.26 -1.95
CA VAL A 66 9.42 -8.40 -0.53
C VAL A 66 10.23 -7.19 -0.09
N ILE A 67 9.75 -6.48 0.94
CA ILE A 67 10.42 -5.32 1.55
C ILE A 67 10.71 -5.66 3.01
N ASN A 68 12.00 -5.64 3.36
CA ASN A 68 12.46 -5.83 4.73
C ASN A 68 13.22 -4.58 5.19
N VAL A 69 12.70 -3.88 6.19
CA VAL A 69 13.21 -2.57 6.63
C VAL A 69 13.22 -2.45 8.14
N ALA A 70 14.04 -1.56 8.68
CA ALA A 70 14.11 -1.34 10.13
C ALA A 70 12.75 -0.88 10.72
N PRO A 71 12.50 -1.13 12.02
CA PRO A 71 11.36 -0.54 12.73
C PRO A 71 11.33 0.99 12.60
N GLY A 72 10.14 1.59 12.64
CA GLY A 72 9.98 3.05 12.54
C GLY A 72 10.28 3.66 11.16
N SER A 73 10.39 2.85 10.11
CA SER A 73 10.71 3.28 8.74
C SER A 73 9.53 3.87 7.94
N SER A 74 8.38 4.15 8.58
CA SER A 74 7.13 4.58 7.91
C SER A 74 6.68 3.64 6.78
N LYS A 75 7.06 2.37 6.89
CA LYS A 75 6.83 1.34 5.86
C LYS A 75 5.35 1.10 5.56
N THR A 76 4.51 1.03 6.60
CA THR A 76 3.06 0.84 6.49
C THR A 76 2.39 2.05 5.83
N GLU A 77 2.86 3.27 6.13
CA GLU A 77 2.36 4.49 5.49
C GLU A 77 2.56 4.44 3.97
N ASN A 78 3.74 3.97 3.54
CA ASN A 78 4.14 3.98 2.13
C ASN A 78 3.59 2.76 1.35
N ALA A 79 3.83 1.54 1.84
CA ALA A 79 3.54 0.29 1.12
C ALA A 79 2.12 -0.26 1.38
N VAL A 80 1.37 0.28 2.34
CA VAL A 80 -0.01 -0.15 2.63
C VAL A 80 -0.98 0.99 2.39
N ILE A 81 -0.92 2.03 3.21
CA ILE A 81 -1.93 3.11 3.24
C ILE A 81 -1.88 3.90 1.93
N SER A 82 -0.71 4.43 1.57
CA SER A 82 -0.53 5.21 0.34
C SER A 82 -0.72 4.35 -0.90
N PHE A 83 -0.23 3.10 -0.88
CA PHE A 83 -0.35 2.20 -2.02
C PHE A 83 -1.81 1.86 -2.34
N ILE A 84 -2.62 1.59 -1.32
CA ILE A 84 -4.06 1.36 -1.49
C ILE A 84 -4.74 2.61 -2.06
N ALA A 85 -4.54 3.78 -1.44
CA ALA A 85 -5.22 5.00 -1.84
C ALA A 85 -4.81 5.44 -3.25
N ARG A 86 -3.50 5.46 -3.55
CA ARG A 86 -2.99 5.81 -4.88
C ARG A 86 -3.41 4.79 -5.93
N GLY A 87 -3.42 3.51 -5.59
CA GLY A 87 -3.88 2.46 -6.50
C GLY A 87 -5.34 2.64 -6.93
N LEU A 88 -6.21 3.12 -6.03
CA LEU A 88 -7.59 3.47 -6.35
C LEU A 88 -7.71 4.76 -7.18
N ALA A 89 -6.80 5.72 -7.00
CA ALA A 89 -6.72 6.92 -7.84
C ALA A 89 -6.37 6.55 -9.29
N LEU A 90 -5.39 5.66 -9.47
CA LEU A 90 -4.92 5.20 -10.78
C LEU A 90 -5.91 4.24 -11.45
N ASN A 91 -6.54 3.38 -10.67
CA ASN A 91 -7.56 2.46 -11.15
C ASN A 91 -8.68 2.30 -10.09
N PRO A 92 -9.84 2.93 -10.27
CA PRO A 92 -10.94 2.82 -9.31
C PRO A 92 -11.59 1.42 -9.29
N ASN A 93 -11.24 0.54 -10.24
CA ASN A 93 -11.63 -0.87 -10.20
C ASN A 93 -10.63 -1.74 -9.42
N ALA A 94 -9.52 -1.19 -8.93
CA ALA A 94 -8.51 -1.98 -8.23
C ALA A 94 -9.07 -2.59 -6.93
N ARG A 95 -8.76 -3.87 -6.69
CA ARG A 95 -9.13 -4.58 -5.45
C ARG A 95 -7.91 -4.93 -4.63
N PHE A 96 -7.87 -4.42 -3.41
CA PHE A 96 -6.80 -4.65 -2.45
C PHE A 96 -7.24 -5.61 -1.36
N LEU A 97 -6.41 -6.63 -1.10
CA LEU A 97 -6.52 -7.49 0.07
C LEU A 97 -5.36 -7.20 1.00
N HIS A 98 -5.62 -6.52 2.12
CA HIS A 98 -4.62 -6.23 3.14
C HIS A 98 -4.71 -7.27 4.25
N ILE A 99 -3.59 -7.94 4.54
CA ILE A 99 -3.47 -8.96 5.58
C ILE A 99 -2.36 -8.55 6.54
N THR A 100 -2.66 -8.50 7.83
CA THR A 100 -1.68 -8.18 8.88
C THR A 100 -1.81 -9.12 10.09
N SER A 101 -0.98 -8.96 11.12
CA SER A 101 -0.94 -9.85 12.29
C SER A 101 -2.12 -9.67 13.26
N GLY A 102 -2.84 -8.55 13.20
CA GLY A 102 -3.92 -8.24 14.15
C GLY A 102 -5.12 -7.53 13.52
N ASP A 103 -6.31 -7.78 14.08
CA ASP A 103 -7.56 -7.19 13.57
C ASP A 103 -7.63 -5.67 13.75
N ASP A 104 -7.07 -5.16 14.85
CA ASP A 104 -7.05 -3.72 15.13
C ASP A 104 -6.13 -2.98 14.14
N LEU A 105 -4.96 -3.55 13.82
CA LEU A 105 -4.07 -3.01 12.80
C LEU A 105 -4.70 -3.06 11.42
N ALA A 106 -5.39 -4.18 11.10
CA ALA A 106 -6.11 -4.31 9.83
C ALA A 106 -7.19 -3.22 9.69
N LEU A 107 -7.95 -2.99 10.76
CA LEU A 107 -9.00 -1.98 10.81
C LEU A 107 -8.42 -0.56 10.72
N LEU A 108 -7.37 -0.26 11.47
CA LEU A 108 -6.71 1.05 11.49
C LEU A 108 -6.15 1.42 10.12
N ASN A 109 -5.37 0.52 9.49
CA ASN A 109 -4.78 0.78 8.18
C ASN A 109 -5.85 0.94 7.09
N SER A 110 -6.90 0.11 7.14
CA SER A 110 -8.05 0.22 6.21
C SER A 110 -8.80 1.53 6.36
N GLN A 111 -9.11 1.93 7.61
CA GLN A 111 -9.76 3.19 7.91
C GLN A 111 -8.90 4.36 7.43
N THR A 112 -7.59 4.32 7.70
CA THR A 112 -6.67 5.40 7.33
C THR A 112 -6.58 5.57 5.81
N ALA A 113 -6.53 4.48 5.03
CA ALA A 113 -6.58 4.55 3.58
C ALA A 113 -7.94 5.06 3.07
N ARG A 114 -9.04 4.64 3.71
CA ARG A 114 -10.39 5.13 3.41
C ARG A 114 -10.52 6.63 3.66
N ASP A 115 -9.97 7.12 4.76
CA ASP A 115 -10.00 8.54 5.14
C ASP A 115 -9.23 9.40 4.13
N ILE A 116 -8.10 8.91 3.60
CA ILE A 116 -7.42 9.57 2.48
C ILE A 116 -8.34 9.65 1.27
N VAL A 117 -8.96 8.53 0.85
CA VAL A 117 -9.84 8.52 -0.32
C VAL A 117 -11.05 9.45 -0.12
N GLN A 118 -11.56 9.60 1.10
CA GLN A 118 -12.68 10.48 1.41
C GLN A 118 -12.30 11.94 1.66
N SER A 119 -11.02 12.28 1.74
CA SER A 119 -10.60 13.66 2.05
C SER A 119 -10.95 14.61 0.90
N ASP A 120 -11.21 15.87 1.24
CA ASP A 120 -11.57 16.89 0.24
C ASP A 120 -10.47 17.01 -0.82
N GLU A 121 -9.20 16.95 -0.42
CA GLU A 121 -8.07 17.10 -1.33
C GLU A 121 -7.88 15.89 -2.23
N TYR A 122 -8.27 14.68 -1.79
CA TYR A 122 -8.34 13.53 -2.68
C TYR A 122 -9.50 13.69 -3.66
N GLN A 123 -10.68 14.09 -3.17
CA GLN A 123 -11.89 14.25 -4.00
C GLN A 123 -11.73 15.36 -5.05
N GLU A 124 -10.99 16.41 -4.75
CA GLU A 124 -10.64 17.46 -5.71
C GLU A 124 -9.79 16.94 -6.88
N LEU A 125 -8.90 15.98 -6.62
CA LEU A 125 -8.01 15.40 -7.64
C LEU A 125 -8.67 14.22 -8.39
N TRP A 126 -9.37 13.36 -7.65
CA TRP A 126 -10.10 12.21 -8.16
C TRP A 126 -11.45 12.10 -7.45
N PRO A 127 -12.56 12.51 -8.10
CA PRO A 127 -13.89 12.48 -7.51
C PRO A 127 -14.41 11.03 -7.42
N LEU A 128 -13.93 10.31 -6.40
CA LEU A 128 -14.14 8.87 -6.23
C LEU A 128 -14.91 8.60 -4.94
N LYS A 129 -16.22 8.42 -5.06
CA LYS A 129 -17.08 8.20 -3.90
C LYS A 129 -16.84 6.83 -3.30
N VAL A 130 -16.79 6.77 -1.97
CA VAL A 130 -16.88 5.51 -1.22
C VAL A 130 -18.36 5.15 -1.05
N ALA A 131 -18.71 3.89 -1.25
CA ALA A 131 -20.09 3.43 -1.08
C ALA A 131 -20.57 3.60 0.36
N ASP A 132 -21.83 4.02 0.53
CA ASP A 132 -22.48 4.19 1.82
C ASP A 132 -22.83 2.82 2.44
N ASP A 133 -21.84 2.19 3.05
CA ASP A 133 -22.02 0.99 3.86
C ASP A 133 -21.62 1.31 5.31
N ALA A 134 -22.63 1.63 6.13
CA ALA A 134 -22.49 2.17 7.47
C ALA A 134 -21.67 1.29 8.44
N LYS A 135 -21.35 0.04 8.08
CA LYS A 135 -20.69 -0.93 8.98
C LYS A 135 -19.31 -1.41 8.52
N ALA A 136 -18.84 -1.03 7.33
CA ALA A 136 -17.81 -1.82 6.67
C ALA A 136 -16.41 -1.15 6.62
N LYS A 137 -15.86 -0.76 7.79
CA LYS A 137 -14.49 -0.22 7.90
C LYS A 137 -13.41 -1.23 7.48
N LYS A 138 -13.64 -2.52 7.72
CA LYS A 138 -12.76 -3.61 7.26
C LYS A 138 -12.92 -3.92 5.77
N ARG A 139 -14.07 -3.61 5.16
CA ARG A 139 -14.35 -3.92 3.75
C ARG A 139 -15.20 -2.83 3.11
N TRP A 140 -14.59 -2.01 2.27
CA TRP A 140 -15.30 -0.91 1.62
C TRP A 140 -15.01 -0.90 0.12
N ASN A 141 -15.97 -0.38 -0.63
CA ASN A 141 -15.88 -0.26 -2.08
C ASN A 141 -16.00 1.19 -2.50
N VAL A 142 -15.34 1.53 -3.60
CA VAL A 142 -15.58 2.79 -4.30
C VAL A 142 -16.69 2.62 -5.32
N LEU A 143 -17.27 3.73 -5.77
CA LEU A 143 -18.32 3.78 -6.77
C LEU A 143 -17.77 4.31 -8.09
N VAL A 144 -18.06 3.60 -9.18
CA VAL A 144 -17.87 4.05 -10.56
C VAL A 144 -19.23 3.97 -11.23
N ASP A 145 -19.70 5.07 -11.83
CA ASP A 145 -21.02 5.17 -12.47
C ASP A 145 -22.18 4.69 -11.58
N GLY A 146 -22.10 5.00 -10.28
CA GLY A 146 -23.11 4.63 -9.28
C GLY A 146 -23.10 3.15 -8.85
N LYS A 147 -22.13 2.34 -9.32
CA LYS A 147 -22.01 0.91 -8.97
C LYS A 147 -20.76 0.65 -8.16
N LYS A 148 -20.82 -0.34 -7.25
CA LYS A 148 -19.65 -0.81 -6.50
C LYS A 148 -18.59 -1.33 -7.48
N ALA A 149 -17.40 -0.76 -7.41
CA ALA A 149 -16.25 -1.09 -8.25
C ALA A 149 -15.14 -1.73 -7.40
N GLY A 150 -13.92 -1.19 -7.46
CA GLY A 150 -12.79 -1.58 -6.65
C GLY A 150 -13.01 -1.32 -5.16
N GLY A 151 -11.96 -1.53 -4.38
CA GLY A 151 -12.01 -1.31 -2.94
C GLY A 151 -11.02 -2.16 -2.16
N VAL A 152 -11.23 -2.21 -0.87
CA VAL A 152 -10.30 -2.78 0.10
C VAL A 152 -11.02 -3.81 0.95
N TYR A 153 -10.34 -4.91 1.22
CA TYR A 153 -10.67 -5.80 2.32
C TYR A 153 -9.43 -5.99 3.19
N ALA A 154 -9.51 -5.56 4.45
CA ALA A 154 -8.46 -5.72 5.45
C ALA A 154 -8.85 -6.77 6.51
N VAL A 155 -7.94 -7.71 6.75
CA VAL A 155 -8.13 -8.79 7.72
C VAL A 155 -6.84 -9.11 8.45
N SER A 156 -6.93 -9.76 9.61
CA SER A 156 -5.77 -10.47 10.16
C SER A 156 -5.50 -11.77 9.41
N LEU A 157 -4.27 -12.29 9.47
CA LEU A 157 -3.91 -13.61 8.92
C LEU A 157 -4.76 -14.74 9.54
N GLY A 158 -5.31 -14.52 10.74
CA GLY A 158 -6.29 -15.34 11.45
C GLY A 158 -7.69 -15.34 10.84
N GLY A 159 -8.08 -14.21 10.27
CA GLY A 159 -9.45 -13.88 9.90
C GLY A 159 -9.99 -14.70 8.73
N GLN A 160 -11.31 -14.91 8.75
CA GLN A 160 -12.01 -15.55 7.65
C GLN A 160 -12.11 -14.59 6.46
N ILE A 161 -11.65 -15.04 5.29
CA ILE A 161 -11.79 -14.32 4.02
C ILE A 161 -12.78 -15.09 3.16
N THR A 162 -13.99 -14.58 2.94
CA THR A 162 -14.99 -15.23 2.07
C THR A 162 -15.26 -14.40 0.82
N GLY A 163 -15.28 -15.06 -0.35
CA GLY A 163 -15.72 -14.46 -1.62
C GLY A 163 -14.87 -13.31 -2.18
N PHE A 164 -13.82 -12.86 -1.50
CA PHE A 164 -12.96 -11.78 -1.97
C PHE A 164 -11.67 -12.30 -2.62
N ARG A 165 -11.28 -11.66 -3.72
CA ARG A 165 -10.00 -11.82 -4.41
C ARG A 165 -9.45 -10.43 -4.74
N ALA A 166 -8.16 -10.25 -4.52
CA ALA A 166 -7.45 -9.06 -4.99
C ALA A 166 -7.25 -9.15 -6.49
N GLY A 167 -7.22 -8.01 -7.17
CA GLY A 167 -7.17 -8.00 -8.63
C GLY A 167 -8.50 -8.27 -9.33
N HIS A 168 -8.45 -8.14 -10.64
CA HIS A 168 -9.46 -8.55 -11.62
C HIS A 168 -8.77 -9.31 -12.75
N MET A 169 -9.54 -10.07 -13.53
CA MET A 169 -9.08 -10.67 -14.78
C MET A 169 -9.15 -9.65 -15.92
N ALA A 170 -8.32 -8.60 -15.83
CA ALA A 170 -8.21 -7.54 -16.81
C ALA A 170 -6.75 -7.10 -16.98
N PRO A 171 -6.35 -6.54 -18.14
CA PRO A 171 -5.00 -6.01 -18.35
C PRO A 171 -4.63 -4.88 -17.39
N GLY A 172 -3.33 -4.67 -17.18
CA GLY A 172 -2.79 -3.60 -16.33
C GLY A 172 -2.94 -3.87 -14.83
N PHE A 173 -2.63 -2.86 -14.01
CA PHE A 173 -2.71 -2.97 -12.55
C PHE A 173 -4.16 -3.01 -12.06
N GLN A 174 -4.55 -4.12 -11.42
CA GLN A 174 -5.92 -4.35 -10.94
C GLN A 174 -6.04 -4.39 -9.41
N GLY A 175 -5.01 -3.97 -8.69
CA GLY A 175 -4.89 -4.08 -7.24
C GLY A 175 -3.93 -5.20 -6.81
N ALA A 176 -3.75 -5.37 -5.50
CA ALA A 176 -2.71 -6.24 -4.94
C ALA A 176 -3.15 -6.95 -3.65
N ILE A 177 -2.46 -8.04 -3.32
CA ILE A 177 -2.44 -8.59 -1.97
C ILE A 177 -1.27 -7.93 -1.22
N ILE A 178 -1.55 -7.31 -0.08
CA ILE A 178 -0.56 -6.65 0.75
C ILE A 178 -0.47 -7.40 2.07
N LEU A 179 0.72 -7.86 2.43
CA LEU A 179 1.02 -8.62 3.63
C LEU A 179 1.89 -7.72 4.52
N ASP A 180 1.32 -7.14 5.57
CA ASP A 180 1.97 -6.14 6.43
C ASP A 180 2.23 -6.72 7.83
N ASP A 181 3.50 -6.90 8.20
CA ASP A 181 3.93 -7.42 9.51
C ASP A 181 3.09 -8.63 9.97
N ILE A 182 2.98 -9.65 9.12
CA ILE A 182 2.12 -10.82 9.31
C ILE A 182 2.53 -11.73 10.48
N ILE A 183 3.73 -11.54 11.02
CA ILE A 183 4.24 -12.24 12.21
C ILE A 183 4.39 -11.19 13.31
N LYS A 184 3.82 -11.46 14.49
CA LYS A 184 4.05 -10.64 15.68
C LYS A 184 5.52 -10.75 16.10
N ALA A 185 6.10 -9.68 16.62
CA ALA A 185 7.51 -9.66 17.02
C ALA A 185 7.88 -10.82 17.96
N ASP A 186 7.01 -11.15 18.92
CA ASP A 186 7.24 -12.25 19.87
C ASP A 186 7.30 -13.62 19.19
N ASP A 187 6.50 -13.82 18.14
CA ASP A 187 6.43 -15.07 17.39
C ASP A 187 7.56 -15.21 16.35
N ALA A 188 8.27 -14.11 16.05
CA ALA A 188 9.32 -14.07 15.03
C ALA A 188 10.57 -14.87 15.42
N TYR A 189 10.71 -15.24 16.69
CA TYR A 189 11.80 -16.07 17.20
C TYR A 189 11.44 -17.57 17.27
N SER A 190 10.20 -17.94 16.91
CA SER A 190 9.73 -19.33 16.95
C SER A 190 9.74 -19.97 15.56
N PRO A 191 10.65 -20.92 15.25
CA PRO A 191 10.67 -21.60 13.97
C PRO A 191 9.35 -22.32 13.64
N ALA A 192 8.67 -22.83 14.68
CA ALA A 192 7.38 -23.48 14.54
C ALA A 192 6.29 -22.46 14.12
N ALA A 193 6.26 -21.29 14.75
CA ALA A 193 5.33 -20.21 14.41
C ALA A 193 5.58 -19.70 12.98
N ILE A 194 6.84 -19.43 12.61
CA ILE A 194 7.23 -19.03 11.25
C ILE A 194 6.75 -20.05 10.22
N LYS A 195 7.02 -21.35 10.44
CA LYS A 195 6.63 -22.42 9.51
C LYS A 195 5.10 -22.52 9.40
N ALA A 196 4.37 -22.33 10.49
CA ALA A 196 2.90 -22.32 10.49
C ALA A 196 2.34 -21.12 9.71
N THR A 197 2.87 -19.92 9.96
CA THR A 197 2.52 -18.68 9.25
C THR A 197 2.79 -18.81 7.76
N ASN A 198 3.97 -19.27 7.35
CA ASN A 198 4.32 -19.45 5.93
C ASN A 198 3.36 -20.42 5.22
N ARG A 199 3.00 -21.55 5.85
CA ARG A 199 2.02 -22.48 5.28
C ARG A 199 0.66 -21.82 5.08
N LYS A 200 0.18 -21.08 6.08
CA LYS A 200 -1.10 -20.36 6.02
C LYS A 200 -1.09 -19.25 4.98
N LEU A 201 0.04 -18.57 4.85
CA LEU A 201 0.24 -17.50 3.89
C LEU A 201 0.16 -18.03 2.46
N LEU A 202 0.90 -19.11 2.15
CA LEU A 202 0.92 -19.70 0.82
C LEU A 202 -0.47 -20.15 0.34
N SER A 203 -1.23 -20.83 1.21
CA SER A 203 -2.60 -21.25 0.87
C SER A 203 -3.56 -20.07 0.71
N THR A 204 -3.41 -19.04 1.55
CA THR A 204 -4.22 -17.82 1.48
C THR A 204 -3.90 -17.03 0.21
N VAL A 205 -2.64 -16.70 -0.06
CA VAL A 205 -2.23 -15.93 -1.25
C VAL A 205 -2.69 -16.63 -2.53
N LYS A 206 -2.41 -17.93 -2.68
CA LYS A 206 -2.77 -18.68 -3.89
C LYS A 206 -4.28 -18.67 -4.18
N SER A 207 -5.12 -18.73 -3.16
CA SER A 207 -6.58 -18.75 -3.32
C SER A 207 -7.21 -17.35 -3.50
N ARG A 208 -6.45 -16.28 -3.22
CA ARG A 208 -6.95 -14.90 -3.19
C ARG A 208 -6.48 -14.01 -4.33
N LYS A 209 -5.56 -14.49 -5.16
CA LYS A 209 -5.24 -13.84 -6.44
C LYS A 209 -6.40 -14.03 -7.41
N ALA A 210 -6.90 -12.96 -8.02
CA ALA A 210 -7.89 -13.08 -9.11
C ALA A 210 -7.25 -13.62 -10.38
N ASN A 211 -5.99 -13.24 -10.64
CA ASN A 211 -5.15 -13.67 -11.76
C ASN A 211 -3.77 -14.09 -11.20
N PRO A 212 -3.09 -15.12 -11.75
CA PRO A 212 -1.67 -15.36 -11.50
C PRO A 212 -0.76 -14.13 -11.49
N ALA A 213 -1.05 -13.11 -12.31
CA ALA A 213 -0.29 -11.85 -12.36
C ALA A 213 -0.66 -10.83 -11.26
N THR A 214 -1.70 -11.07 -10.45
CA THR A 214 -2.07 -10.15 -9.35
C THR A 214 -0.90 -10.01 -8.38
N PRO A 215 -0.37 -8.78 -8.16
CA PRO A 215 0.81 -8.62 -7.33
C PRO A 215 0.59 -9.01 -5.87
N VAL A 216 1.67 -9.50 -5.24
CA VAL A 216 1.77 -9.77 -3.81
C VAL A 216 2.92 -8.94 -3.26
N VAL A 217 2.62 -8.05 -2.33
CA VAL A 217 3.59 -7.19 -1.65
C VAL A 217 3.70 -7.63 -0.20
N LEU A 218 4.82 -8.23 0.18
CA LEU A 218 5.15 -8.55 1.56
C LEU A 218 6.05 -7.46 2.12
N ILE A 219 5.59 -6.81 3.18
CA ILE A 219 6.38 -5.85 3.93
C ILE A 219 6.47 -6.27 5.39
N MET A 220 7.71 -6.35 5.87
CA MET A 220 8.00 -6.75 7.23
C MET A 220 9.08 -5.87 7.83
N GLN A 221 9.00 -5.65 9.13
CA GLN A 221 10.10 -5.12 9.89
C GLN A 221 11.21 -6.16 10.04
N ARG A 222 12.45 -5.70 9.99
CA ARG A 222 13.61 -6.51 10.35
C ARG A 222 13.62 -6.64 11.88
N VAL A 223 13.24 -7.81 12.37
CA VAL A 223 13.29 -8.19 13.80
C VAL A 223 14.63 -8.84 14.20
N GLY A 224 15.62 -8.80 13.31
CA GLY A 224 17.02 -9.24 13.54
C GLY A 224 17.41 -10.54 12.82
N GLU A 225 18.72 -10.88 12.84
CA GLU A 225 19.14 -12.29 13.04
C GLU A 225 19.13 -12.66 14.53
N ASN A 226 19.28 -11.65 15.41
CA ASN A 226 18.91 -11.56 16.82
C ASN A 226 18.99 -10.05 17.13
N ASP A 227 17.89 -9.36 17.48
CA ASP A 227 17.94 -7.91 17.76
C ASP A 227 17.54 -7.63 19.22
N PRO A 228 18.42 -6.97 19.99
CA PRO A 228 18.46 -5.50 20.01
C PRO A 228 19.89 -4.92 19.92
N THR A 229 20.16 -4.12 18.87
CA THR A 229 21.29 -3.17 18.70
C THR A 229 22.71 -3.71 18.98
N GLY A 230 23.42 -4.10 17.92
CA GLY A 230 24.86 -3.85 17.75
C GLY A 230 25.82 -4.15 18.92
N SER A 231 26.01 -5.42 19.28
CA SER A 231 27.12 -5.82 20.16
C SER A 231 28.15 -6.68 19.41
N SER A 232 29.18 -6.00 18.92
CA SER A 232 30.49 -6.48 18.45
C SER A 232 30.63 -7.12 17.05
N ARG A 233 31.32 -6.34 16.19
CA ARG A 233 32.07 -6.69 14.96
C ARG A 233 31.27 -7.01 13.70
N ALA A 234 31.05 -5.97 12.88
CA ALA A 234 30.93 -6.13 11.43
C ALA A 234 32.29 -5.78 10.79
N GLU A 235 32.98 -6.79 10.25
CA GLU A 235 33.99 -6.55 9.23
C GLU A 235 33.29 -6.06 7.96
N THR A 236 33.79 -4.95 7.41
CA THR A 236 33.30 -4.38 6.15
C THR A 236 33.96 -5.10 4.98
N CYS A 237 33.16 -5.59 4.04
CA CYS A 237 33.66 -6.06 2.76
C CYS A 237 33.72 -4.85 1.80
N PRO A 238 34.83 -4.59 1.10
CA PRO A 238 35.07 -3.31 0.45
C PRO A 238 34.17 -3.11 -0.77
N ALA A 239 33.71 -1.87 -0.96
CA ALA A 239 33.11 -1.43 -2.21
C ALA A 239 34.23 -1.34 -3.26
N ASN A 240 34.12 -2.12 -4.34
CA ASN A 240 34.99 -1.97 -5.50
C ASN A 240 34.83 -0.56 -6.08
N GLY A 241 35.88 0.24 -5.95
CA GLY A 241 36.07 1.46 -6.71
C GLY A 241 36.42 1.09 -8.15
N SER A 242 35.60 1.54 -9.09
CA SER A 242 35.98 1.67 -10.49
C SER A 242 37.00 2.80 -10.63
N SER A 243 38.19 2.46 -11.13
CA SER A 243 39.04 3.36 -11.92
C SER A 243 38.97 2.92 -13.37
#